data_AF-A0A7W9SVF6-F1
#
_entry.id   AF-A0A7W9SVF6-F1
#
_cell.length_a   1.000
_cell.length_b   1.000
_cell.length_c   1.000
_cell.angle_alpha   90.00
_cell.angle_beta   90.00
_cell.angle_gamma   90.00
#
_symmetry.space_group_name_H-M   'P 1'
#
loop_
_entity.id
_entity.type
_entity.pdbx_description
1 polymer ?
#
loop_
_entity_poly.entity_id
_entity_poly.type
_entity_poly.pdbx_seq_one_letter_code
_entity_poly.pdbx_strand_id
1 'polypeptide(L)'
;MFLEDQTDWSAYPAPEWSSPSLVPQLLKEIRDLKGNGSFSSASLPERFRNAVGNDHGGTVFPIALPAITCLISLLIQTENPFTQKCILGLFLDLPCFFVETEILTLPTGQQVELETAITSEFRSAIPRIQDLQNSNHPNVSELAHAVLSVLAEREEAPR
;
A
#
# COMPACT_ATOMS: atom_id res chain seq x y z
N MET A 1 -1.17 -11.92 -15.59
CA MET A 1 -0.54 -12.50 -14.37
C MET A 1 -0.31 -11.32 -13.44
N PHE A 2 -0.74 -11.41 -12.18
CA PHE A 2 -0.69 -10.27 -11.26
C PHE A 2 0.67 -10.20 -10.55
N LEU A 3 1.08 -9.01 -10.10
CA LEU A 3 2.41 -8.81 -9.50
C LEU A 3 2.58 -9.67 -8.25
N GLU A 4 1.53 -9.84 -7.45
CA GLU A 4 1.59 -10.65 -6.23
C GLU A 4 1.90 -12.14 -6.48
N ASP A 5 1.69 -12.63 -7.71
CA ASP A 5 2.02 -14.00 -8.12
C ASP A 5 3.46 -14.13 -8.66
N GLN A 6 4.15 -13.01 -8.92
CA GLN A 6 5.50 -12.96 -9.49
C GLN A 6 6.57 -12.49 -8.50
N THR A 7 6.17 -11.83 -7.41
CA THR A 7 7.08 -11.39 -6.36
C THR A 7 7.58 -12.57 -5.53
N ASP A 8 8.90 -12.67 -5.37
CA ASP A 8 9.51 -13.54 -4.37
C ASP A 8 9.39 -12.91 -2.98
N TRP A 9 8.25 -13.14 -2.34
CA TRP A 9 7.95 -12.60 -1.00
C TRP A 9 8.92 -13.07 0.07
N SER A 10 9.57 -14.22 -0.10
CA SER A 10 10.52 -14.76 0.87
C SER A 10 11.85 -14.01 0.89
N ALA A 11 12.14 -13.24 -0.15
CA ALA A 11 13.37 -12.46 -0.26
C ALA A 11 13.33 -11.12 0.50
N TYR A 12 12.18 -10.75 1.07
CA TYR A 12 12.01 -9.49 1.81
C TYR A 12 11.86 -9.76 3.31
N PRO A 13 12.64 -9.08 4.17
CA PRO A 13 12.42 -9.12 5.60
C PRO A 13 10.99 -8.69 5.97
N ALA A 14 10.33 -9.51 6.77
CA ALA A 14 8.98 -9.32 7.27
C ALA A 14 9.00 -9.18 8.80
N PRO A 15 7.95 -8.57 9.40
CA PRO A 15 7.79 -8.59 10.85
C PRO A 15 7.69 -10.02 11.40
N GLU A 16 8.15 -10.26 12.63
CA GLU A 16 8.16 -11.61 13.24
C GLU A 16 6.77 -12.23 13.40
N TRP A 17 5.74 -11.39 13.54
CA TRP A 17 4.33 -11.80 13.64
C TRP A 17 3.64 -11.98 12.27
N SER A 18 4.32 -11.61 11.18
CA SER A 18 3.80 -11.73 9.82
C SER A 18 4.48 -12.88 9.07
N SER A 19 3.72 -13.59 8.24
CA SER A 19 4.28 -14.57 7.31
C SER A 19 4.46 -13.92 5.93
N PRO A 20 5.57 -14.21 5.20
CA PRO A 20 5.71 -13.82 3.80
C PRO A 20 4.54 -14.26 2.90
N SER A 21 3.82 -15.31 3.27
CA SER A 21 2.64 -15.80 2.53
C SER A 21 1.37 -14.98 2.79
N LEU A 22 1.32 -14.21 3.88
CA LEU A 22 0.13 -13.46 4.29
C LEU A 22 -0.11 -12.26 3.37
N VAL A 23 0.94 -11.51 3.02
CA VAL A 23 0.85 -10.34 2.15
C VAL A 23 0.23 -10.65 0.78
N PRO A 24 0.70 -11.65 0.00
CA PRO A 24 0.07 -11.98 -1.28
C PRO A 24 -1.37 -12.49 -1.13
N GLN A 25 -1.70 -13.16 -0.02
CA GLN A 25 -3.08 -13.56 0.27
C GLN A 25 -3.98 -12.32 0.45
N LEU A 26 -3.54 -11.36 1.25
CA LEU A 26 -4.30 -10.13 1.51
C LEU A 26 -4.45 -9.28 0.23
N LEU A 27 -3.42 -9.22 -0.62
CA LEU A 27 -3.52 -8.54 -1.94
C LEU A 27 -4.59 -9.17 -2.84
N LYS A 28 -4.68 -10.50 -2.86
CA LYS A 28 -5.75 -11.22 -3.58
C LYS A 28 -7.13 -10.93 -2.98
N GLU A 29 -7.24 -10.92 -1.66
CA GLU A 29 -8.48 -10.55 -0.96
C GLU A 29 -8.91 -9.11 -1.33
N ILE A 30 -7.98 -8.15 -1.40
CA ILE A 30 -8.24 -6.75 -1.82
C ILE A 30 -8.70 -6.67 -3.29
N ARG A 31 -8.01 -7.38 -4.18
CA ARG A 31 -8.34 -7.45 -5.61
C ARG A 31 -9.74 -7.99 -5.85
N ASP A 32 -10.11 -9.04 -5.11
CA ASP A 32 -11.34 -9.80 -5.33
C ASP A 32 -12.54 -9.25 -4.51
N LEU A 33 -12.42 -8.05 -3.92
CA LEU A 33 -13.49 -7.38 -3.17
C LEU A 33 -14.75 -7.21 -4.02
N LYS A 34 -15.90 -7.70 -3.51
CA LYS A 34 -17.22 -7.57 -4.16
C LYS A 34 -18.14 -6.67 -3.34
N GLY A 35 -18.95 -5.88 -4.04
CA GLY A 35 -19.72 -4.73 -3.53
C GLY A 35 -20.87 -4.99 -2.55
N ASN A 36 -20.91 -6.17 -1.94
CA ASN A 36 -21.93 -6.59 -0.98
C ASN A 36 -21.35 -7.05 0.36
N GLY A 37 -20.02 -7.09 0.51
CA GLY A 37 -19.38 -7.26 1.80
C GLY A 37 -19.45 -5.96 2.58
N SER A 38 -20.25 -5.92 3.65
CA SER A 38 -19.99 -5.00 4.75
C SER A 38 -18.51 -5.12 5.08
N PHE A 39 -17.75 -4.03 4.94
CA PHE A 39 -16.48 -3.91 5.61
C PHE A 39 -16.81 -4.05 7.10
N SER A 40 -16.77 -5.28 7.64
CA SER A 40 -16.60 -5.44 9.08
C SER A 40 -15.32 -4.69 9.38
N SER A 41 -15.48 -3.58 10.07
CA SER A 41 -14.66 -2.38 10.00
C SER A 41 -13.34 -2.51 10.79
N ALA A 42 -12.75 -3.72 10.79
CA ALA A 42 -11.51 -4.06 11.49
C ALA A 42 -10.71 -5.23 10.85
N SER A 43 -11.04 -5.77 9.67
CA SER A 43 -10.31 -6.96 9.18
C SER A 43 -9.24 -6.69 8.11
N LEU A 44 -9.57 -6.21 6.90
CA LEU A 44 -8.62 -6.31 5.78
C LEU A 44 -7.52 -5.22 5.74
N PRO A 45 -7.81 -3.90 5.78
CA PRO A 45 -6.76 -2.89 5.81
C PRO A 45 -5.85 -3.00 7.04
N GLU A 46 -6.42 -3.34 8.19
CA GLU A 46 -5.68 -3.55 9.44
C GLU A 46 -4.78 -4.78 9.36
N ARG A 47 -5.30 -5.94 8.91
CA ARG A 47 -4.47 -7.14 8.66
C ARG A 47 -3.34 -6.85 7.68
N PHE A 48 -3.59 -6.06 6.64
CA PHE A 48 -2.55 -5.68 5.68
C PHE A 48 -1.47 -4.81 6.33
N ARG A 49 -1.86 -3.77 7.07
CA ARG A 49 -0.90 -2.93 7.80
C ARG A 49 -0.06 -3.74 8.78
N ASN A 50 -0.67 -4.62 9.56
CA ASN A 50 0.06 -5.47 10.51
C ASN A 50 0.95 -6.51 9.80
N ALA A 51 0.60 -6.92 8.58
CA ALA A 51 1.40 -7.85 7.80
C ALA A 51 2.69 -7.21 7.24
N VAL A 52 2.72 -5.89 7.05
CA VAL A 52 3.85 -5.16 6.47
C VAL A 52 4.51 -4.17 7.42
N GLY A 53 3.95 -4.00 8.62
CA GLY A 53 4.35 -3.02 9.62
C GLY A 53 4.16 -3.53 11.05
N ASN A 54 4.36 -2.65 12.02
CA ASN A 54 4.16 -2.98 13.44
C ASN A 54 2.69 -2.86 13.87
N ASP A 55 2.34 -3.63 14.91
CA ASP A 55 0.99 -3.70 15.51
C ASP A 55 0.48 -2.36 16.07
N HIS A 56 1.34 -1.34 16.12
CA HIS A 56 1.01 0.01 16.58
C HIS A 56 0.93 1.06 15.45
N GLY A 57 1.09 0.66 14.18
CA GLY A 57 0.83 1.52 13.03
C GLY A 57 1.87 2.63 12.79
N GLY A 58 3.12 2.46 13.24
CA GLY A 58 4.15 3.50 13.17
C GLY A 58 5.39 3.14 12.34
N THR A 59 5.67 1.85 12.10
CA THR A 59 6.86 1.42 11.34
C THR A 59 6.51 0.38 10.27
N VAL A 60 7.06 0.53 9.07
CA VAL A 60 6.99 -0.45 7.98
C VAL A 60 8.30 -1.22 7.82
N PHE A 61 8.17 -2.51 7.52
CA PHE A 61 9.27 -3.43 7.24
C PHE A 61 9.58 -3.47 5.73
N PRO A 62 10.75 -3.98 5.31
CA PRO A 62 11.11 -4.11 3.90
C PRO A 62 10.06 -4.75 2.98
N ILE A 63 9.30 -5.72 3.49
CA ILE A 63 8.20 -6.36 2.76
C ILE A 63 7.10 -5.37 2.32
N ALA A 64 7.01 -4.20 2.94
CA ALA A 64 6.07 -3.14 2.56
C ALA A 64 6.35 -2.59 1.15
N LEU A 65 7.61 -2.53 0.73
CA LEU A 65 7.97 -1.98 -0.59
C LEU A 65 7.28 -2.74 -1.74
N PRO A 66 7.49 -4.06 -1.94
CA PRO A 66 6.80 -4.79 -2.99
C PRO A 66 5.28 -4.85 -2.77
N ALA A 67 4.81 -4.81 -1.52
CA ALA A 67 3.40 -4.79 -1.21
C ALA A 67 2.71 -3.50 -1.70
N ILE A 68 3.34 -2.34 -1.49
CA ILE A 68 2.88 -1.03 -1.97
C ILE A 68 2.90 -1.02 -3.50
N THR A 69 3.97 -1.50 -4.14
CA THR A 69 4.04 -1.62 -5.60
C THR A 69 2.87 -2.44 -6.16
N CYS A 70 2.51 -3.56 -5.51
CA CYS A 70 1.34 -4.36 -5.90
C CYS A 70 0.02 -3.59 -5.73
N LEU A 71 -0.18 -2.87 -4.62
CA LEU A 71 -1.36 -2.05 -4.40
C LEU A 71 -1.52 -0.95 -5.46
N ILE A 72 -0.41 -0.29 -5.83
CA ILE A 72 -0.41 0.76 -6.87
C ILE A 72 -0.77 0.15 -8.22
N SER A 73 -0.15 -0.97 -8.59
CA SER A 73 -0.47 -1.68 -9.83
C SER A 73 -1.95 -2.07 -9.89
N LEU A 74 -2.49 -2.56 -8.78
CA LEU A 74 -3.90 -2.92 -8.66
C LEU A 74 -4.82 -1.69 -8.79
N LEU A 75 -4.47 -0.57 -8.15
CA LEU A 75 -5.22 0.70 -8.22
C LEU A 75 -5.27 1.25 -9.65
N ILE A 76 -4.17 1.12 -10.39
CA ILE A 76 -4.07 1.54 -11.80
C ILE A 76 -4.98 0.66 -12.68
N GLN A 77 -5.03 -0.64 -12.43
CA GLN A 77 -5.73 -1.60 -13.30
C GLN A 77 -7.23 -1.74 -13.00
N THR A 78 -7.65 -1.45 -11.77
CA THR A 78 -9.02 -1.73 -11.33
C THR A 78 -9.97 -0.56 -11.56
N GLU A 79 -11.15 -0.89 -12.08
CA GLU A 79 -12.32 0.01 -12.15
C GLU A 79 -13.34 -0.29 -11.03
N ASN A 80 -13.02 -1.24 -10.14
CA ASN A 80 -13.90 -1.62 -9.04
C ASN A 80 -13.80 -0.58 -7.91
N PRO A 81 -14.87 0.18 -7.60
CA PRO A 81 -14.83 1.23 -6.60
C PRO A 81 -14.58 0.69 -5.18
N PHE A 82 -14.88 -0.57 -4.90
CA PHE A 82 -14.62 -1.19 -3.59
C PHE A 82 -13.14 -1.47 -3.40
N THR A 83 -12.46 -1.96 -4.43
CA THR A 83 -11.01 -2.15 -4.44
C THR A 83 -10.30 -0.80 -4.38
N GLN A 84 -10.73 0.18 -5.19
CA GLN A 84 -10.19 1.55 -5.17
C GLN A 84 -10.30 2.15 -3.75
N LYS A 85 -11.48 2.07 -3.14
CA LYS A 85 -11.73 2.54 -1.76
C LYS A 85 -10.79 1.88 -0.75
N CYS A 86 -10.62 0.56 -0.82
CA CYS A 86 -9.75 -0.17 0.10
C CYS A 86 -8.29 0.27 -0.02
N ILE A 87 -7.78 0.41 -1.25
CA ILE A 87 -6.39 0.80 -1.50
C ILE A 87 -6.17 2.27 -1.08
N LEU A 88 -7.07 3.17 -1.43
CA LEU A 88 -6.96 4.57 -1.01
C LEU A 88 -7.01 4.70 0.53
N GLY A 89 -7.82 3.89 1.21
CA GLY A 89 -7.81 3.83 2.67
C GLY A 89 -6.46 3.38 3.24
N LEU A 90 -5.81 2.38 2.63
CA LEU A 90 -4.46 1.98 2.99
C LEU A 90 -3.44 3.12 2.75
N PHE A 91 -3.61 3.89 1.68
CA PHE A 91 -2.72 5.01 1.32
C PHE A 91 -2.93 6.25 2.18
N LEU A 92 -3.98 6.36 2.98
CA LEU A 92 -4.06 7.41 4.00
C LEU A 92 -3.12 7.13 5.17
N ASP A 93 -3.04 5.86 5.56
CA ASP A 93 -2.31 5.48 6.76
C ASP A 93 -0.83 5.21 6.45
N LEU A 94 -0.52 4.51 5.35
CA LEU A 94 0.85 4.07 5.03
C LEU A 94 1.90 5.19 4.87
N PRO A 95 1.58 6.36 4.31
CA PRO A 95 2.48 7.50 4.29
C PRO A 95 2.72 8.14 5.66
N CYS A 96 2.18 7.63 6.76
CA CYS A 96 2.53 8.12 8.10
C CYS A 96 3.59 7.25 8.79
N PHE A 97 4.04 6.17 8.16
CA PHE A 97 4.98 5.22 8.77
C PHE A 97 6.45 5.63 8.57
N PHE A 98 7.25 5.33 9.60
CA PHE A 98 8.71 5.26 9.55
C PHE A 98 9.16 3.93 8.94
N VAL A 99 10.41 3.85 8.46
CA VAL A 99 11.00 2.60 7.98
C VAL A 99 11.82 1.93 9.07
N GLU A 100 11.71 0.61 9.21
CA GLU A 100 12.50 -0.17 10.19
C GLU A 100 14.00 -0.18 9.84
N THR A 101 14.32 -0.16 8.56
CA THR A 101 15.68 -0.10 8.06
C THR A 101 15.82 1.00 7.04
N GLU A 102 16.92 1.72 7.11
CA GLU A 102 17.23 2.78 6.15
C GLU A 102 17.59 2.20 4.78
N ILE A 103 18.38 1.12 4.74
CA ILE A 103 18.90 0.52 3.51
C ILE A 103 18.41 -0.92 3.35
N LEU A 104 17.74 -1.19 2.23
CA LEU A 104 17.30 -2.51 1.81
C LEU A 104 18.19 -3.03 0.67
N THR A 105 18.70 -4.25 0.80
CA THR A 105 19.27 -4.97 -0.34
C THR A 105 18.16 -5.75 -1.04
N LEU A 106 17.84 -5.37 -2.27
CA LEU A 106 16.85 -6.04 -3.11
C LEU A 106 17.34 -7.44 -3.54
N PRO A 107 16.43 -8.33 -3.98
CA PRO A 107 16.81 -9.65 -4.50
C PRO A 107 17.79 -9.60 -5.68
N THR A 108 17.83 -8.48 -6.40
CA THR A 108 18.79 -8.21 -7.49
C THR A 108 20.21 -7.89 -7.00
N GLY A 109 20.42 -7.78 -5.68
CA GLY A 109 21.66 -7.31 -5.06
C GLY A 109 21.80 -5.78 -5.02
N GLN A 110 20.85 -5.04 -5.59
CA GLN A 110 20.84 -3.57 -5.55
C GLN A 110 20.47 -3.08 -4.13
N GLN A 111 21.22 -2.11 -3.63
CA GLN A 111 20.86 -1.41 -2.38
C GLN A 111 20.00 -0.19 -2.68
N VAL A 112 18.94 0.00 -1.90
CA VAL A 112 18.04 1.15 -1.98
C VAL A 112 17.78 1.71 -0.60
N GLU A 113 17.62 3.03 -0.51
CA GLU A 113 17.09 3.68 0.69
C GLU A 113 15.57 3.42 0.74
N LEU A 114 15.12 2.70 1.77
CA LEU A 114 13.76 2.15 1.81
C LEU A 114 12.70 3.25 1.83
N GLU A 115 12.92 4.32 2.61
CA GLU A 115 11.98 5.44 2.68
C GLU A 115 11.86 6.17 1.34
N THR A 116 12.99 6.47 0.70
CA THR A 116 12.99 7.08 -0.63
C THR A 116 12.36 6.16 -1.69
N ALA A 117 12.59 4.85 -1.63
CA ALA A 117 11.94 3.88 -2.52
C ALA A 117 10.42 3.86 -2.34
N ILE A 118 9.93 3.75 -1.10
CA ILE A 118 8.49 3.77 -0.79
C ILE A 118 7.85 5.09 -1.21
N THR A 119 8.51 6.22 -0.94
CA THR A 119 8.03 7.55 -1.35
C THR A 119 7.94 7.65 -2.88
N SER A 120 8.94 7.12 -3.60
CA SER A 120 8.92 7.07 -5.07
C SER A 120 7.77 6.23 -5.60
N GLU A 121 7.47 5.10 -4.96
CA GLU A 121 6.31 4.29 -5.31
C GLU A 121 5.02 5.11 -5.16
N PHE A 122 4.77 5.74 -4.01
CA PHE A 122 3.59 6.59 -3.82
C PHE A 122 3.46 7.71 -4.85
N ARG A 123 4.57 8.35 -5.22
CA ARG A 123 4.58 9.36 -6.29
C ARG A 123 4.11 8.80 -7.63
N SER A 124 4.48 7.57 -7.95
CA SER A 124 4.04 6.92 -9.20
C SER A 124 2.51 6.72 -9.27
N ALA A 125 1.83 6.68 -8.12
CA ALA A 125 0.38 6.54 -8.05
C ALA A 125 -0.37 7.88 -8.22
N ILE A 126 0.30 9.03 -8.08
CA ILE A 126 -0.33 10.36 -8.09
C ILE A 126 -1.25 10.57 -9.32
N PRO A 127 -0.83 10.28 -10.57
CA PRO A 127 -1.70 10.52 -11.72
C PRO A 127 -3.01 9.75 -11.64
N ARG A 128 -2.96 8.48 -11.22
CA ARG A 128 -4.17 7.66 -11.06
C ARG A 128 -5.05 8.18 -9.93
N ILE A 129 -4.47 8.62 -8.82
CA ILE A 129 -5.24 9.17 -7.70
C ILE A 129 -5.92 10.49 -8.11
N GLN A 130 -5.25 11.34 -8.90
CA GLN A 130 -5.84 12.56 -9.47
C GLN A 130 -7.03 12.26 -10.37
N ASP A 131 -6.96 11.22 -11.22
CA ASP A 131 -8.10 10.78 -12.02
C ASP A 131 -9.29 10.38 -11.13
N LEU A 132 -9.02 9.70 -10.02
CA LEU A 132 -10.04 9.23 -9.07
C LEU A 132 -10.70 10.35 -8.27
N GLN A 133 -10.09 11.55 -8.16
CA GLN A 133 -10.75 12.73 -7.58
C GLN A 133 -12.03 13.08 -8.34
N ASN A 134 -12.07 12.83 -9.65
CA ASN A 134 -13.23 13.08 -10.51
C ASN A 134 -14.16 11.86 -10.64
N SER A 135 -13.99 10.84 -9.79
CA SER A 135 -14.84 9.65 -9.80
C SER A 135 -16.30 9.98 -9.46
N ASN A 136 -17.23 9.35 -10.17
CA ASN A 136 -18.67 9.43 -9.85
C ASN A 136 -19.04 8.70 -8.55
N HIS A 137 -18.09 7.98 -7.92
CA HIS A 137 -18.30 7.32 -6.64
C HIS A 137 -17.83 8.22 -5.50
N PRO A 138 -18.74 8.78 -4.66
CA PRO A 138 -18.40 9.86 -3.72
C PRO A 138 -17.31 9.47 -2.73
N ASN A 139 -17.36 8.27 -2.16
CA ASN A 139 -16.34 7.79 -1.22
C ASN A 139 -14.95 7.61 -1.86
N VAL A 140 -14.88 7.34 -3.17
CA VAL A 140 -13.59 7.17 -3.87
C VAL A 140 -12.99 8.54 -4.14
N SER A 141 -13.81 9.48 -4.63
CA SER A 141 -13.40 10.87 -4.83
C SER A 141 -12.89 11.50 -3.52
N GLU A 142 -13.63 11.38 -2.42
CA GLU A 142 -13.25 11.93 -1.12
C GLU A 142 -11.91 11.37 -0.61
N LEU A 143 -11.73 10.04 -0.68
CA LEU A 143 -10.47 9.42 -0.27
C LEU A 143 -9.31 9.81 -1.19
N ALA A 144 -9.54 9.94 -2.49
CA ALA A 144 -8.50 10.39 -3.42
C ALA A 144 -8.03 11.81 -3.10
N HIS A 145 -8.95 12.72 -2.76
CA HIS A 145 -8.60 14.05 -2.24
C HIS A 145 -7.75 13.97 -0.97
N ALA A 146 -8.19 13.18 0.02
CA ALA A 146 -7.48 13.05 1.29
C ALA A 146 -6.07 12.46 1.12
N VAL A 147 -5.90 11.43 0.28
CA VAL A 147 -4.59 10.82 0.01
C VAL A 147 -3.65 11.83 -0.65
N LEU A 148 -4.11 12.62 -1.61
CA LEU A 148 -3.27 13.63 -2.26
C LEU A 148 -2.85 14.73 -1.27
N SER A 149 -3.71 15.13 -0.34
CA SER A 149 -3.34 16.06 0.73
C SER A 149 -2.24 15.50 1.63
N VAL A 150 -2.38 14.25 2.09
CA VAL A 150 -1.36 13.59 2.93
C VAL A 150 -0.02 13.45 2.19
N LEU A 151 -0.05 13.07 0.91
CA LEU A 151 1.17 12.95 0.11
C LEU A 151 1.86 14.31 -0.08
N ALA A 152 1.11 15.40 -0.30
CA ALA A 152 1.66 16.74 -0.43
C ALA A 152 2.32 17.21 0.89
N GLU A 153 1.66 17.01 2.04
CA GLU A 153 2.21 17.36 3.34
C GLU A 153 3.54 16.65 3.63
N ARG A 154 3.67 15.38 3.24
CA ARG A 154 4.92 14.61 3.42
C ARG A 154 6.06 15.11 2.53
N GLU A 155 5.76 15.72 1.38
CA GLU A 155 6.78 16.35 0.52
C GLU A 155 7.31 17.67 1.08
N GLU A 156 6.48 18.39 1.83
CA GLU A 156 6.83 19.68 2.43
C GLU A 156 7.55 19.55 3.79
N ALA A 157 7.45 18.38 4.44
CA ALA A 157 8.10 18.12 5.71
C ALA A 157 9.65 18.08 5.57
N PRO A 158 10.41 18.84 6.37
CA PRO A 158 11.86 18.78 6.35
C PRO A 158 12.34 17.39 6.82
N ARG A 159 13.20 16.76 6.02
CA ARG A 159 13.90 15.52 6.35
C ARG A 159 15.00 15.77 7.39
#